data_AF-A0A5D4XTD1-F1
#
_entry.id   AF-A0A5D4XTD1-F1
#
_cell.length_a   1.000
_cell.length_b   1.000
_cell.length_c   1.000
_cell.angle_alpha   90.00
_cell.angle_beta   90.00
_cell.angle_gamma   90.00
#
_symmetry.space_group_name_H-M   'P 1'
#
loop_
_entity.id
_entity.type
_entity.pdbx_description
1 polymer ?
#
loop_
_entity_poly.entity_id
_entity_poly.type
_entity_poly.pdbx_seq_one_letter_code
_entity_poly.pdbx_strand_id
1 'polypeptide(L)'
;MARGSPCRICDHPDRASIELGLANKVPIRVLGKRYGVSADSVWRHGQRHMSAELHGQLQTRGRMTPQDLENLRITESEGVLQHLVAVRGRLYGLMDAATLQDDYRGAAAIGNQIGRNLEVTAKLLGDIRTGTVNVTNNVLLLPEFHALRTTIMQALRQHPEARASVAAALRQLESPDVPRQESPEEREAAADEMAKDCDVTRRSRAKRKGQVIEGSAERVDPRA
;
A
#
# COMPACT_ATOMS: atom_id res chain seq x y z
N MET A 1 57.13 10.86 -23.53
CA MET A 1 55.88 10.82 -22.74
C MET A 1 54.73 10.47 -23.69
N ALA A 2 54.24 9.23 -23.66
CA ALA A 2 53.15 8.80 -24.53
C ALA A 2 51.87 9.53 -24.12
N ARG A 3 51.32 10.35 -25.03
CA ARG A 3 50.01 10.98 -24.84
C ARG A 3 48.98 9.86 -24.85
N GLY A 4 48.39 9.56 -23.69
CA GLY A 4 47.32 8.58 -23.60
C GLY A 4 46.18 8.93 -24.56
N SER A 5 45.47 7.92 -25.06
CA SER A 5 44.30 8.13 -25.89
C SER A 5 43.28 9.03 -25.17
N PRO A 6 42.64 9.98 -25.87
CA PRO A 6 41.64 10.84 -25.27
C PRO A 6 40.49 10.00 -24.71
N CYS A 7 39.97 10.39 -23.55
CA CYS A 7 38.87 9.67 -22.91
C CYS A 7 37.60 9.85 -23.76
N ARG A 8 37.11 8.75 -24.37
CA ARG A 8 35.90 8.76 -25.21
C ARG A 8 34.63 9.20 -24.48
N ILE A 9 34.62 9.20 -23.14
CA ILE A 9 33.46 9.61 -22.32
C ILE A 9 33.44 11.11 -22.09
N CYS A 10 34.61 11.77 -22.08
CA CYS A 10 34.69 13.23 -22.00
C CYS A 10 34.05 13.90 -23.21
N ASP A 11 34.15 13.27 -24.39
CA ASP A 11 33.60 13.76 -25.66
C ASP A 11 32.23 13.17 -26.01
N HIS A 12 31.64 12.35 -25.12
CA HIS A 12 30.34 11.71 -25.37
C HIS A 12 29.19 12.70 -25.16
N PRO A 13 28.15 12.73 -26.03
CA PRO A 13 27.01 13.65 -25.86
C PRO A 13 26.28 13.45 -24.52
N ASP A 14 26.14 12.21 -24.07
CA ASP A 14 25.50 11.87 -22.78
C ASP A 14 26.46 11.81 -21.59
N ARG A 15 27.57 12.56 -21.62
CA ARG A 15 28.57 12.58 -20.54
C ARG A 15 27.93 12.81 -19.16
N ALA A 16 27.05 13.81 -19.06
CA ALA A 16 26.38 14.16 -17.81
C ALA A 16 25.56 12.99 -17.23
N SER A 17 24.88 12.23 -18.11
CA SER A 17 24.07 11.07 -17.72
C SER A 17 24.94 9.88 -17.27
N ILE A 18 26.11 9.70 -17.88
CA ILE A 18 27.08 8.67 -17.49
C ILE A 18 27.70 9.02 -16.13
N GLU A 19 28.09 10.28 -15.92
CA GLU A 19 28.66 10.78 -14.66
C GLU A 19 27.64 10.72 -13.52
N LEU A 20 26.37 11.07 -13.78
CA LEU A 20 25.27 10.93 -12.82
C LEU A 20 25.02 9.46 -12.45
N GLY A 21 25.09 8.55 -13.43
CA GLY A 21 24.97 7.10 -13.20
C GLY A 21 26.12 6.54 -12.35
N LEU A 22 27.35 6.98 -12.61
CA LEU A 22 28.54 6.66 -11.80
C LEU A 22 28.39 7.17 -10.37
N ALA A 23 27.96 8.42 -10.19
CA ALA A 23 27.72 9.02 -8.88
C ALA A 23 26.67 8.25 -8.07
N ASN A 24 25.60 7.78 -8.72
CA ASN A 24 24.53 6.97 -8.13
C ASN A 24 24.89 5.48 -7.94
N LYS A 25 26.15 5.08 -8.16
CA LYS A 25 26.64 3.70 -8.02
C LYS A 25 25.93 2.69 -8.94
N VAL A 26 25.47 3.12 -10.12
CA VAL A 26 24.95 2.21 -11.16
C VAL A 26 26.10 1.33 -11.64
N PRO A 27 25.91 0.00 -11.78
CA PRO A 27 26.98 -0.90 -12.22
C PRO A 27 27.52 -0.50 -13.59
N ILE A 28 28.85 -0.38 -13.68
CA ILE A 28 29.60 0.11 -14.85
C ILE A 28 29.27 -0.69 -16.13
N ARG A 29 29.01 -2.00 -15.99
CA ARG A 29 28.59 -2.86 -17.11
C ARG A 29 27.23 -2.46 -17.69
N VAL A 30 26.29 -1.99 -16.87
CA VAL A 30 24.97 -1.53 -17.31
C VAL A 30 25.07 -0.18 -18.00
N LEU A 31 25.89 0.73 -17.47
CA LEU A 31 26.18 2.01 -18.13
C LEU A 31 26.84 1.79 -19.49
N GLY A 32 27.81 0.87 -19.57
CA GLY A 32 28.43 0.50 -20.84
C GLY A 32 27.45 -0.02 -21.88
N LYS A 33 26.55 -0.94 -21.49
CA LYS A 33 25.50 -1.44 -22.39
C LYS A 33 24.50 -0.37 -22.79
N ARG A 34 24.09 0.51 -21.87
CA ARG A 34 23.06 1.53 -22.10
C ARG A 34 23.53 2.62 -23.09
N TYR A 35 24.78 3.04 -22.97
CA TYR A 35 25.35 4.13 -23.77
C TYR A 35 26.30 3.64 -24.87
N GLY A 36 26.38 2.33 -25.13
CA GLY A 36 27.23 1.76 -26.19
C GLY A 36 28.73 1.96 -25.98
N VAL A 37 29.18 2.16 -24.73
CA VAL A 37 30.59 2.40 -24.39
C VAL A 37 31.19 1.20 -23.66
N SER A 38 32.51 0.98 -23.80
CA SER A 38 33.19 -0.09 -23.07
C SER A 38 33.18 0.18 -21.56
N ALA A 39 32.89 -0.85 -20.76
CA ALA A 39 32.88 -0.78 -19.30
C ALA A 39 34.22 -0.26 -18.72
N ASP A 40 35.34 -0.63 -19.34
CA ASP A 40 36.67 -0.18 -18.91
C ASP A 40 36.91 1.30 -19.20
N SER A 41 36.21 1.86 -20.19
CA SER A 41 36.26 3.31 -20.46
C SER A 41 35.50 4.07 -19.38
N VAL A 42 34.33 3.55 -18.96
CA VAL A 42 33.51 4.14 -17.89
C VAL A 42 34.22 4.08 -16.55
N TRP A 43 34.87 2.95 -16.25
CA TRP A 43 35.68 2.81 -15.03
C TRP A 43 36.86 3.79 -15.01
N ARG A 44 37.65 3.86 -16.10
CA ARG A 44 38.79 4.81 -16.19
C ARG A 44 38.34 6.27 -16.12
N HIS A 45 37.18 6.59 -16.69
CA HIS A 45 36.59 7.93 -16.60
C HIS A 45 36.27 8.31 -15.15
N GLY A 46 35.56 7.44 -14.44
CA GLY A 46 35.22 7.66 -13.04
C GLY A 46 36.44 7.80 -12.12
N GLN A 47 37.54 7.12 -12.42
CA GLN A 47 38.77 7.18 -11.61
C GLN A 47 39.68 8.38 -11.94
N ARG A 48 39.72 8.82 -13.20
CA ARG A 48 40.70 9.83 -13.66
C ARG A 48 40.11 11.22 -13.91
N HIS A 49 38.82 11.30 -14.21
CA HIS A 49 38.18 12.52 -14.67
C HIS A 49 37.05 13.02 -13.76
N MET A 50 36.59 12.20 -12.82
CA MET A 50 35.64 12.64 -11.79
C MET A 50 36.38 12.92 -10.48
N SER A 51 36.45 14.19 -10.06
CA SER A 51 36.95 14.55 -8.74
C SER A 51 36.00 14.06 -7.65
N ALA A 52 36.50 13.91 -6.42
CA ALA A 52 35.68 13.55 -5.26
C ALA A 52 34.58 14.60 -4.98
N GLU A 53 34.88 15.88 -5.22
CA GLU A 53 33.93 16.98 -5.11
C GLU A 53 32.80 16.87 -6.14
N LEU A 54 33.12 16.60 -7.41
CA LEU A 54 32.14 16.40 -8.47
C LEU A 54 31.26 15.16 -8.21
N HIS A 55 31.85 14.09 -7.66
CA HIS A 55 31.10 12.92 -7.20
C HIS A 55 30.06 13.30 -6.11
N GLY A 56 30.45 14.09 -5.10
CA GLY A 56 29.56 14.51 -4.02
C GLY A 56 28.41 15.42 -4.50
N GLN A 57 28.72 16.36 -5.40
CA GLN A 57 27.72 17.24 -6.00
C GLN A 57 26.68 16.46 -6.83
N LEU A 58 27.13 15.49 -7.64
CA LEU A 58 26.23 14.66 -8.45
C LEU A 58 25.42 13.66 -7.61
N GLN A 59 25.99 13.14 -6.52
CA GLN A 59 25.27 12.30 -5.56
C GLN A 59 24.12 13.06 -4.88
N THR A 60 24.35 14.34 -4.57
CA THR A 60 23.33 15.20 -3.95
C THR A 60 22.23 15.54 -4.96
N ARG A 61 22.57 15.81 -6.23
CA ARG A 61 21.56 16.08 -7.28
C ARG A 61 20.70 14.88 -7.64
N GLY A 62 21.22 13.65 -7.48
CA GLY A 62 20.48 12.41 -7.77
C GLY A 62 19.61 11.90 -6.62
N ARG A 63 19.77 12.47 -5.41
CA ARG A 63 18.94 12.19 -4.24
C ARG A 63 18.01 13.37 -4.06
N MET A 64 16.71 13.16 -4.20
CA MET A 64 15.74 14.15 -3.73
C MET A 64 16.05 14.43 -2.26
N THR A 65 16.32 15.68 -1.93
CA THR A 65 16.52 16.06 -0.53
C THR A 65 15.20 15.85 0.22
N PRO A 66 15.21 15.70 1.56
CA PRO A 66 13.97 15.62 2.32
C PRO A 66 13.01 16.80 2.04
N GLN A 67 13.56 17.99 1.75
CA GLN A 67 12.79 19.16 1.33
C GLN A 67 12.18 19.01 -0.07
N ASP A 68 12.91 18.40 -1.03
CA ASP A 68 12.35 18.13 -2.37
C ASP A 68 11.20 17.12 -2.31
N LEU A 69 11.30 16.11 -1.43
CA LEU A 69 10.23 15.14 -1.21
C LEU A 69 8.99 15.80 -0.58
N GLU A 70 9.18 16.74 0.34
CA GLU A 70 8.10 17.51 0.96
C GLU A 70 7.40 18.39 -0.07
N ASN A 71 8.16 19.12 -0.87
CA ASN A 71 7.63 19.97 -1.94
C ASN A 71 6.89 19.14 -2.99
N LEU A 72 7.43 17.96 -3.34
CA LEU A 72 6.76 17.03 -4.24
C LEU A 72 5.46 16.51 -3.62
N ARG A 73 5.45 16.19 -2.31
CA ARG A 73 4.22 15.77 -1.63
C ARG A 73 3.16 16.85 -1.67
N ILE A 74 3.50 18.11 -1.41
CA ILE A 74 2.57 19.24 -1.46
C ILE A 74 2.00 19.41 -2.88
N THR A 75 2.89 19.44 -3.87
CA THR A 75 2.51 19.61 -5.29
C THR A 75 1.63 18.47 -5.78
N GLU A 76 2.00 17.23 -5.49
CA GLU A 76 1.20 16.04 -5.82
C GLU A 76 -0.13 16.06 -5.08
N SER A 77 -0.15 16.48 -3.81
CA SER A 77 -1.38 16.58 -3.01
C SER A 77 -2.36 17.61 -3.59
N GLU A 78 -1.87 18.75 -4.07
CA GLU A 78 -2.68 19.75 -4.77
C GLU A 78 -3.15 19.25 -6.15
N GLY A 79 -2.35 18.41 -6.81
CA GLY A 79 -2.62 17.86 -8.14
C GLY A 79 -3.47 16.59 -8.18
N VAL A 80 -3.73 15.91 -7.05
CA VAL A 80 -4.36 14.56 -7.06
C VAL A 80 -5.67 14.54 -7.84
N LEU A 81 -6.55 15.53 -7.64
CA LEU A 81 -7.82 15.61 -8.37
C LEU A 81 -7.60 15.75 -9.88
N GLN A 82 -6.67 16.60 -10.29
CA GLN A 82 -6.34 16.80 -11.71
C GLN A 82 -5.78 15.51 -12.32
N HIS A 83 -4.91 14.79 -11.59
CA HIS A 83 -4.40 13.50 -12.00
C HIS A 83 -5.50 12.44 -12.12
N LEU A 84 -6.42 12.37 -11.17
CA LEU A 84 -7.56 11.44 -11.21
C LEU A 84 -8.47 11.72 -12.42
N VAL A 85 -8.73 12.98 -12.74
CA VAL A 85 -9.50 13.38 -13.93
C VAL A 85 -8.76 13.02 -15.22
N ALA A 86 -7.45 13.29 -15.30
CA ALA A 86 -6.64 12.94 -16.46
C ALA A 86 -6.58 11.43 -16.70
N VAL A 87 -6.45 10.63 -15.63
CA VAL A 87 -6.50 9.16 -15.69
C VAL A 87 -7.87 8.70 -16.19
N ARG A 88 -8.97 9.28 -15.68
CA ARG A 88 -10.32 8.94 -16.12
C ARG A 88 -10.53 9.20 -17.60
N GLY A 89 -10.06 10.33 -18.12
CA GLY A 89 -10.13 10.63 -19.55
C GLY A 89 -9.42 9.58 -20.41
N ARG A 90 -8.22 9.13 -19.99
CA ARG A 90 -7.50 8.05 -20.66
C ARG A 90 -8.24 6.71 -20.59
N LEU A 91 -8.87 6.40 -19.46
CA LEU A 91 -9.64 5.16 -19.30
C LEU A 91 -10.87 5.13 -20.22
N TYR A 92 -11.58 6.26 -20.38
CA TYR A 92 -12.68 6.34 -21.34
C TYR A 92 -12.18 6.09 -22.78
N GLY A 93 -11.08 6.73 -23.19
CA GLY A 93 -10.51 6.49 -24.52
C GLY A 93 -10.09 5.04 -24.74
N LEU A 94 -9.56 4.36 -23.72
CA LEU A 94 -9.24 2.93 -23.80
C LEU A 94 -10.49 2.06 -23.87
N MET A 95 -11.56 2.42 -23.16
CA MET A 95 -12.84 1.71 -23.21
C MET A 95 -13.46 1.81 -24.61
N ASP A 96 -13.43 3.00 -25.21
CA ASP A 96 -13.92 3.23 -26.57
C ASP A 96 -13.09 2.41 -27.58
N ALA A 97 -11.76 2.41 -27.45
CA ALA A 97 -10.88 1.61 -28.29
C ALA A 97 -11.12 0.10 -28.15
N ALA A 98 -11.35 -0.40 -26.93
CA ALA A 98 -11.66 -1.81 -26.68
C ALA A 98 -13.03 -2.19 -27.28
N THR A 99 -14.01 -1.29 -27.19
CA THR A 99 -15.35 -1.49 -27.75
C THR A 99 -15.32 -1.54 -29.28
N LEU A 100 -14.50 -0.69 -29.92
CA LEU A 100 -14.29 -0.70 -31.38
C LEU A 100 -13.61 -1.98 -31.90
N GLN A 101 -12.88 -2.70 -31.05
CA GLN A 101 -12.23 -3.96 -31.38
C GLN A 101 -13.09 -5.19 -31.00
N ASP A 102 -14.35 -4.98 -30.61
CA ASP A 102 -15.24 -6.03 -30.08
C ASP A 102 -14.67 -6.79 -28.87
N ASP A 103 -13.68 -6.22 -28.16
CA ASP A 103 -13.14 -6.78 -26.92
C ASP A 103 -13.97 -6.33 -25.73
N TYR A 104 -15.16 -6.92 -25.61
CA TYR A 104 -16.09 -6.63 -24.52
C TYR A 104 -15.55 -7.04 -23.13
N ARG A 105 -14.61 -8.00 -23.07
CA ARG A 105 -13.98 -8.38 -21.80
C ARG A 105 -12.99 -7.31 -21.34
N GLY A 106 -12.18 -6.79 -22.26
CA GLY A 106 -11.31 -5.64 -22.03
C GLY A 106 -12.12 -4.41 -21.61
N ALA A 107 -13.21 -4.11 -22.33
CA ALA A 107 -14.10 -3.00 -22.02
C ALA A 107 -14.72 -3.10 -20.61
N ALA A 108 -15.18 -4.29 -20.20
CA ALA A 108 -15.72 -4.50 -18.85
C ALA A 108 -14.65 -4.33 -17.75
N ALA A 109 -13.42 -4.80 -17.98
CA ALA A 109 -12.32 -4.62 -17.04
C ALA A 109 -11.95 -3.12 -16.89
N ILE A 110 -11.94 -2.37 -17.99
CA ILE A 110 -11.71 -0.92 -17.98
C ILE A 110 -12.86 -0.18 -17.28
N GLY A 111 -14.11 -0.59 -17.53
CA GLY A 111 -15.30 -0.05 -16.84
C GLY A 111 -15.21 -0.17 -15.32
N ASN A 112 -14.73 -1.31 -14.81
CA ASN A 112 -14.48 -1.49 -13.38
C ASN A 112 -13.40 -0.52 -12.84
N GLN A 113 -12.36 -0.23 -13.62
CA GLN A 113 -11.32 0.74 -13.24
C GLN A 113 -11.85 2.19 -13.24
N ILE A 114 -12.73 2.54 -14.18
CA ILE A 114 -13.44 3.83 -14.19
C ILE A 114 -14.28 3.98 -12.93
N GLY A 115 -15.05 2.94 -12.57
CA GLY A 115 -15.83 2.91 -11.32
C GLY A 115 -14.97 3.13 -10.08
N ARG A 116 -13.81 2.47 -10.00
CA ARG A 116 -12.85 2.65 -8.89
C ARG A 116 -12.27 4.06 -8.83
N ASN A 117 -11.96 4.66 -9.98
CA ASN A 117 -11.49 6.04 -10.04
C ASN A 117 -12.56 7.04 -9.55
N LEU A 118 -13.83 6.81 -9.92
CA LEU A 118 -14.96 7.60 -9.44
C LEU A 118 -15.15 7.44 -7.93
N GLU A 119 -15.04 6.21 -7.42
CA GLU A 119 -15.14 5.92 -5.99
C GLU A 119 -14.04 6.66 -5.19
N VAL A 120 -12.78 6.62 -5.65
CA VAL A 120 -11.67 7.34 -5.02
C VAL A 120 -11.89 8.86 -5.08
N THR A 121 -12.38 9.36 -6.20
CA THR A 121 -12.67 10.81 -6.35
C THR A 121 -13.76 11.24 -5.38
N ALA A 122 -14.84 10.47 -5.26
CA ALA A 122 -15.95 10.76 -4.37
C ALA A 122 -15.57 10.60 -2.88
N LYS A 123 -14.64 9.70 -2.54
CA LYS A 123 -14.03 9.64 -1.21
C LYS A 123 -13.22 10.89 -0.89
N LEU A 124 -12.41 11.34 -1.84
CA LEU A 124 -11.57 12.54 -1.67
C LEU A 124 -12.42 13.81 -1.51
N LEU A 125 -13.52 13.92 -2.26
CA LEU A 125 -14.49 15.01 -2.14
C LEU A 125 -15.35 14.91 -0.86
N GLY A 126 -15.36 13.77 -0.18
CA GLY A 126 -16.18 13.53 1.01
C GLY A 126 -17.64 13.18 0.71
N ASP A 127 -18.01 13.03 -0.57
CA ASP A 127 -19.36 12.63 -1.02
C ASP A 127 -19.67 11.18 -0.62
N ILE A 128 -18.66 10.31 -0.59
CA ILE A 128 -18.75 8.95 -0.06
C ILE A 128 -18.06 8.92 1.30
N ARG A 129 -18.84 8.85 2.37
CA ARG A 129 -18.31 8.61 3.73
C ARG A 129 -17.74 7.19 3.81
N THR A 130 -16.42 7.05 3.72
CA THR A 130 -15.71 5.78 3.99
C THR A 130 -15.28 5.64 5.43
N GLY A 131 -16.24 5.72 6.33
CA GLY A 131 -16.10 5.22 7.68
C GLY A 131 -17.27 4.29 7.92
N THR A 132 -17.02 3.12 8.51
CA THR A 132 -18.02 2.54 9.40
C THR A 132 -18.49 3.67 10.29
N VAL A 133 -19.76 4.04 10.19
CA VAL A 133 -20.35 4.94 11.16
C VAL A 133 -20.36 4.14 12.45
N ASN A 134 -19.26 4.20 13.20
CA ASN A 134 -19.27 3.91 14.62
C ASN A 134 -20.12 5.02 15.21
N VAL A 135 -21.44 4.88 15.08
CA VAL A 135 -22.39 5.55 15.95
C VAL A 135 -22.08 4.94 17.31
N THR A 136 -21.12 5.53 18.01
CA THR A 136 -21.01 5.40 19.45
C THR A 136 -22.25 6.09 19.99
N ASN A 137 -23.40 5.41 19.89
CA ASN A 137 -24.57 5.73 20.67
C ASN A 137 -24.10 5.59 22.11
N ASN A 138 -23.71 6.70 22.70
CA ASN A 138 -23.36 6.76 24.10
C ASN A 138 -24.68 6.62 24.86
N VAL A 139 -25.19 5.38 24.94
CA VAL A 139 -26.49 5.03 25.53
C VAL A 139 -26.58 5.54 26.98
N LEU A 140 -25.43 5.71 27.64
CA LEU A 140 -25.32 6.28 28.97
C LEU A 140 -25.71 7.77 29.04
N LEU A 141 -25.68 8.50 27.93
CA LEU A 141 -26.07 9.91 27.82
C LEU A 141 -27.49 10.12 27.29
N LEU A 142 -28.20 9.05 26.89
CA LEU A 142 -29.58 9.20 26.42
C LEU A 142 -30.49 9.59 27.59
N PRO A 143 -31.27 10.69 27.47
CA PRO A 143 -32.18 11.15 28.53
C PRO A 143 -33.18 10.08 28.98
N GLU A 144 -33.59 9.21 28.06
CA GLU A 144 -34.50 8.09 28.34
C GLU A 144 -33.88 7.02 29.24
N PHE A 145 -32.58 6.78 29.11
CA PHE A 145 -31.85 5.84 29.98
C PHE A 145 -31.72 6.39 31.41
N HIS A 146 -31.53 7.72 31.53
CA HIS A 146 -31.58 8.39 32.83
C HIS A 146 -32.97 8.28 33.47
N ALA A 147 -34.03 8.53 32.70
CA ALA A 147 -35.42 8.36 33.16
C ALA A 147 -35.65 6.94 33.67
N LEU A 148 -35.27 5.91 32.89
CA LEU A 148 -35.38 4.50 33.28
C LEU A 148 -34.68 4.20 34.61
N ARG A 149 -33.42 4.63 34.77
CA ARG A 149 -32.63 4.43 36.00
C ARG A 149 -33.29 5.10 37.21
N THR A 150 -33.83 6.30 37.04
CA THR A 150 -34.54 7.00 38.12
C THR A 150 -35.83 6.29 38.53
N THR A 151 -36.63 5.79 37.59
CA THR A 151 -37.84 5.00 37.90
C THR A 151 -37.52 3.70 38.63
N ILE A 152 -36.48 2.97 38.22
CA ILE A 152 -36.06 1.73 38.88
C ILE A 152 -35.58 2.03 40.31
N MET A 153 -34.76 3.07 40.50
CA MET A 153 -34.28 3.47 41.83
C MET A 153 -35.40 3.98 42.73
N GLN A 154 -36.42 4.65 42.16
CA GLN A 154 -37.59 5.12 42.90
C GLN A 154 -38.45 3.94 43.38
N ALA A 155 -38.68 2.93 42.52
CA ALA A 155 -39.45 1.73 42.87
C ALA A 155 -38.74 0.90 43.96
N LEU A 156 -37.40 0.85 43.94
CA LEU A 156 -36.59 0.14 44.93
C LEU A 156 -36.47 0.87 46.28
N ARG A 157 -37.02 2.09 46.44
CA ARG A 157 -36.98 2.82 47.73
C ARG A 157 -37.71 2.10 48.86
N GLN A 158 -38.77 1.37 48.53
CA GLN A 158 -39.62 0.66 49.52
C GLN A 158 -39.02 -0.68 49.96
N HIS A 159 -37.97 -1.17 49.28
CA HIS A 159 -37.31 -2.45 49.57
C HIS A 159 -35.79 -2.27 49.73
N PRO A 160 -35.30 -1.98 50.96
CA PRO A 160 -33.89 -1.67 51.19
C PRO A 160 -32.95 -2.84 50.88
N GLU A 161 -33.40 -4.09 51.06
CA GLU A 161 -32.64 -5.31 50.76
C GLU A 161 -32.47 -5.51 49.24
N ALA A 162 -33.54 -5.33 48.46
CA ALA A 162 -33.49 -5.44 46.99
C ALA A 162 -32.59 -4.36 46.37
N ARG A 163 -32.58 -3.16 46.95
CA ARG A 163 -31.69 -2.06 46.53
C ARG A 163 -30.21 -2.41 46.72
N ALA A 164 -29.86 -3.07 47.83
CA ALA A 164 -28.48 -3.49 48.09
C ALA A 164 -28.02 -4.58 47.09
N SER A 165 -28.91 -5.52 46.77
CA SER A 165 -28.64 -6.59 45.79
C SER A 165 -28.43 -6.04 44.37
N VAL A 166 -29.29 -5.12 43.91
CA VAL A 166 -29.15 -4.47 42.59
C VAL A 166 -27.89 -3.61 42.51
N ALA A 167 -27.55 -2.87 43.57
CA ALA A 167 -26.31 -2.09 43.62
C ALA A 167 -25.06 -2.98 43.57
N ALA A 168 -25.09 -4.16 44.20
CA ALA A 168 -24.00 -5.13 44.11
C ALA A 168 -23.86 -5.72 42.69
N ALA A 169 -24.98 -6.04 42.04
CA ALA A 169 -24.99 -6.54 40.65
C ALA A 169 -24.48 -5.49 39.64
N LEU A 170 -24.89 -4.22 39.78
CA LEU A 170 -24.39 -3.13 38.94
C LEU A 170 -22.90 -2.88 39.16
N ARG A 171 -22.39 -2.97 40.39
CA ARG A 171 -20.95 -2.86 40.66
C ARG A 171 -20.14 -4.01 40.08
N GLN A 172 -20.70 -5.22 40.04
CA GLN A 172 -20.07 -6.36 39.36
C GLN A 172 -20.00 -6.16 37.85
N LEU A 173 -20.99 -5.50 37.25
CA LEU A 173 -20.98 -5.12 35.83
C LEU A 173 -20.09 -3.90 35.53
N GLU A 174 -19.88 -3.01 36.49
CA GLU A 174 -18.95 -1.86 36.41
C GLU A 174 -17.48 -2.27 36.70
N SER A 175 -17.26 -3.45 37.26
CA SER A 175 -15.93 -4.07 37.37
C SER A 175 -15.50 -4.54 35.96
N PRO A 176 -14.23 -4.39 35.56
CA PRO A 176 -13.86 -4.13 34.18
C PRO A 176 -13.90 -5.39 33.30
N ASP A 177 -15.06 -5.67 32.70
CA ASP A 177 -15.15 -6.29 31.38
C ASP A 177 -15.47 -5.19 30.35
N VAL A 178 -14.62 -4.17 30.32
CA VAL A 178 -14.46 -3.36 29.11
C VAL A 178 -13.75 -4.27 28.12
N PRO A 179 -14.31 -4.60 26.95
CA PRO A 179 -13.50 -5.16 25.88
C PRO A 179 -12.38 -4.17 25.64
N ARG A 180 -11.16 -4.55 26.02
CA ARG A 180 -9.94 -3.77 25.79
C ARG A 180 -10.01 -3.31 24.34
N GLN A 181 -10.15 -2.00 24.11
CA GLN A 181 -10.05 -1.50 22.74
C GLN A 181 -8.64 -1.87 22.28
N GLU A 182 -8.55 -2.88 21.42
CA GLU A 182 -7.28 -3.34 20.88
C GLU A 182 -6.56 -2.14 20.31
N SER A 183 -5.37 -1.87 20.84
CA SER A 183 -4.52 -0.83 20.30
C SER A 183 -4.19 -1.18 18.83
N PRO A 184 -3.97 -0.20 17.94
CA PRO A 184 -3.67 -0.46 16.53
C PRO A 184 -2.56 -1.49 16.30
N GLU A 185 -1.59 -1.56 17.21
CA GLU A 185 -0.45 -2.49 17.17
C GLU A 185 -0.84 -3.95 17.43
N GLU A 186 -1.81 -4.20 18.32
CA GLU A 186 -2.32 -5.55 18.61
C GLU A 186 -3.20 -6.08 17.47
N ARG A 187 -3.88 -5.19 16.74
CA ARG A 187 -4.67 -5.54 15.55
C ARG A 187 -3.79 -5.92 14.36
N GLU A 188 -2.62 -5.28 14.25
CA GLU A 188 -1.61 -5.62 13.25
C GLU A 188 -0.97 -6.98 13.57
N ALA A 189 -0.69 -7.26 14.85
CA ALA A 189 -0.20 -8.57 15.29
C ALA A 189 -1.23 -9.71 15.08
N ALA A 190 -2.51 -9.47 15.34
CA ALA A 190 -3.58 -10.44 15.07
C ALA A 190 -3.82 -10.66 13.56
N ALA A 191 -3.68 -9.61 12.74
CA ALA A 191 -3.72 -9.73 11.29
C ALA A 191 -2.54 -10.57 10.76
N ASP A 192 -1.35 -10.41 11.33
CA ASP A 192 -0.17 -11.23 11.01
C ASP A 192 -0.34 -12.69 11.46
N GLU A 193 -1.01 -12.95 12.58
CA GLU A 193 -1.31 -14.31 13.02
C GLU A 193 -2.35 -14.99 12.13
N MET A 194 -3.44 -14.29 11.78
CA MET A 194 -4.44 -14.79 10.83
C MET A 194 -3.87 -14.99 9.42
N ALA A 195 -2.90 -14.18 9.00
CA ALA A 195 -2.19 -14.36 7.73
C ALA A 195 -1.35 -15.65 7.72
N LYS A 196 -0.70 -15.98 8.85
CA LYS A 196 0.05 -17.25 9.01
C LYS A 196 -0.88 -18.46 8.95
N ASP A 197 -2.05 -18.40 9.58
CA ASP A 197 -3.04 -19.48 9.53
C ASP A 197 -3.63 -19.68 8.12
N CYS A 198 -3.87 -18.59 7.39
CA CYS A 198 -4.25 -18.65 5.98
C CYS A 198 -3.16 -19.27 5.09
N ASP A 199 -1.88 -19.02 5.39
CA ASP A 199 -0.76 -19.62 4.66
C ASP A 199 -0.56 -21.11 4.99
N VAL A 200 -0.77 -21.52 6.25
CA VAL A 200 -0.75 -22.92 6.67
C VAL A 200 -1.89 -23.71 6.01
N THR A 201 -3.09 -23.14 5.96
CA THR A 201 -4.25 -23.75 5.27
C THR A 201 -4.06 -23.79 3.75
N ARG A 202 -3.43 -22.79 3.13
CA ARG A 202 -3.06 -22.83 1.70
C ARG A 202 -2.02 -23.90 1.38
N ARG A 203 -0.94 -24.02 2.17
CA ARG A 203 0.12 -25.03 1.96
C ARG A 203 -0.40 -26.45 2.14
N SER A 204 -1.24 -26.69 3.14
CA SER A 204 -1.87 -28.00 3.36
C SER A 204 -2.85 -28.39 2.25
N ARG A 205 -3.60 -27.41 1.69
CA ARG A 205 -4.45 -27.64 0.51
C ARG A 205 -3.64 -27.92 -0.76
N ALA A 206 -2.50 -27.26 -0.95
CA ALA A 206 -1.59 -27.50 -2.07
C ALA A 206 -0.94 -28.90 -2.00
N LYS A 207 -0.51 -29.34 -0.80
CA LYS A 207 0.07 -30.67 -0.59
C LYS A 207 -0.94 -31.80 -0.84
N ARG A 208 -2.20 -31.65 -0.40
CA ARG A 208 -3.28 -32.60 -0.73
C ARG A 208 -3.55 -32.66 -2.23
N LYS A 209 -3.52 -31.53 -2.94
CA LYS A 209 -3.77 -31.49 -4.39
C LYS A 209 -2.64 -32.17 -5.18
N GLY A 210 -1.38 -32.03 -4.76
CA GLY A 210 -0.24 -32.75 -5.36
C GLY A 210 -0.34 -34.28 -5.18
N GLN A 211 -0.70 -34.73 -3.99
CA GLN A 211 -0.84 -36.16 -3.67
C GLN A 211 -1.99 -36.84 -4.44
N VAL A 212 -3.06 -36.11 -4.77
CA VAL A 212 -4.17 -36.59 -5.62
C VAL A 212 -3.75 -36.73 -7.09
N ILE A 213 -2.85 -35.87 -7.57
CA ILE A 213 -2.36 -35.92 -8.96
C ILE A 213 -1.38 -37.08 -9.14
N GLU A 214 -0.47 -37.32 -8.18
CA GLU A 214 0.43 -38.49 -8.20
C GLU A 214 -0.34 -39.81 -8.07
N GLY A 215 -1.34 -39.90 -7.18
CA GLY A 215 -2.17 -41.10 -7.02
C GLY A 215 -3.13 -41.39 -8.19
N SER A 216 -3.31 -40.45 -9.11
CA SER A 216 -4.12 -40.65 -10.33
C SER A 216 -3.28 -41.04 -11.55
N ALA A 217 -1.95 -40.88 -11.50
CA ALA A 217 -1.05 -41.30 -12.57
C ALA A 217 -0.72 -42.82 -12.53
N GLU A 218 -0.96 -43.48 -11.39
CA GLU A 218 -0.55 -44.88 -11.16
C GLU A 218 -1.65 -45.91 -11.50
N ARG A 219 -2.75 -45.48 -12.15
CA ARG A 219 -3.90 -46.34 -12.48
C ARG A 219 -4.26 -46.30 -13.97
N VAL A 220 -3.29 -46.54 -14.84
CA VAL A 220 -3.52 -46.88 -16.26
C VAL A 220 -3.00 -48.30 -16.50
N ASP A 221 -3.93 -49.25 -16.51
CA ASP A 221 -3.70 -50.66 -16.88
C ASP A 221 -3.23 -50.77 -18.34
N PRO A 222 -2.11 -51.45 -18.66
CA PRO A 222 -1.74 -51.76 -20.03
C PRO A 222 -2.32 -53.12 -20.40
N ARG A 223 -3.62 -53.18 -20.69
CA ARG A 223 -4.24 -54.34 -21.37
C ARG A 223 -5.47 -53.91 -22.18
N ALA A 224 -5.21 -53.50 -23.42
CA ALA A 224 -6.05 -53.70 -24.62
C ALA A 224 -5.19 -53.39 -25.85
#